data_AF-A0A534WHS4-F1
#
_entry.id   AF-A0A534WHS4-F1
#
_cell.length_a   1.000
_cell.length_b   1.000
_cell.length_c   1.000
_cell.angle_alpha   90.00
_cell.angle_beta   90.00
_cell.angle_gamma   90.00
#
_symmetry.space_group_name_H-M   'P 1'
#
loop_
_entity.id
_entity.type
_entity.pdbx_description
1 polymer ?
#
loop_
_entity_poly.entity_id
_entity_poly.type
_entity_poly.pdbx_seq_one_letter_code
_entity_poly.pdbx_strand_id
1 'polypeptide(L)'
;MKLEHVGIEVLDLFTEELFYRTAFGFSPRYRYVSRNSPGLRTVFLERDGVSLELLERPRDAGFLERRATAPGHLSFAVDDVDAEFARISALDFPLVKLKAPRDTGDGFREAEIRDPEGNVIELSTRIRPEPRYPIRAVIFDLDGTLLDTEDNYYEADRRLLAEHGILFSKEEKRRYIGGSNWDMMVDVRRRFALAATPEELVLRKNAIYLEVAREKTALYPKMGRLLDLVRARGLPVAIASGSSPGVLRILLEAVGLLPGIGVVVSAEEVPHGKPRPDVFEEAARRLGVPAHECLAVEDSQHGVEAAKRAFMRCIAVPYLTDQPLSDRFAMADLLFDGGMKSFDADAAFRWIEERLPD
;
A
#
# COMPACT_ATOMS: atom_id res chain seq x y z
N MET A 1 -3.57 -22.48 -7.64
CA MET A 1 -4.49 -22.51 -6.49
C MET A 1 -5.89 -22.19 -7.00
N LYS A 2 -6.95 -22.83 -6.52
CA LYS A 2 -8.34 -22.55 -6.89
C LYS A 2 -9.13 -22.29 -5.60
N LEU A 3 -9.90 -21.20 -5.56
CA LEU A 3 -10.83 -20.94 -4.47
C LEU A 3 -12.07 -21.82 -4.68
N GLU A 4 -12.34 -22.73 -3.74
CA GLU A 4 -13.45 -23.68 -3.85
C GLU A 4 -14.75 -23.15 -3.23
N HIS A 5 -14.66 -22.48 -2.08
CA HIS A 5 -15.82 -21.91 -1.36
C HIS A 5 -15.38 -20.77 -0.42
N VAL A 6 -16.36 -20.01 0.06
CA VAL A 6 -16.22 -19.08 1.19
C VAL A 6 -17.02 -19.64 2.36
N GLY A 7 -16.42 -19.70 3.55
CA GLY A 7 -17.08 -20.23 4.76
C GLY A 7 -17.46 -19.13 5.74
N ILE A 8 -18.66 -19.24 6.32
CA ILE A 8 -19.12 -18.41 7.44
C ILE A 8 -19.50 -19.29 8.62
N GLU A 9 -19.05 -18.91 9.82
CA GLU A 9 -19.46 -19.58 11.06
C GLU A 9 -20.86 -19.14 11.47
N VAL A 10 -21.73 -20.10 11.78
CA VAL A 10 -23.13 -19.89 12.16
C VAL A 10 -23.47 -20.62 13.47
N LEU A 11 -24.45 -20.11 14.21
CA LEU A 11 -24.92 -20.60 15.51
C LEU A 11 -26.15 -21.50 15.41
N ASP A 12 -26.96 -21.28 14.37
CA ASP A 12 -28.14 -22.03 14.00
C ASP A 12 -28.06 -22.35 12.49
N LEU A 13 -27.38 -23.45 12.21
CA LEU A 13 -27.15 -23.94 10.85
C LEU A 13 -28.43 -24.10 10.05
N PHE A 14 -29.53 -24.46 10.71
CA PHE A 14 -30.80 -24.69 10.03
C PHE A 14 -31.45 -23.37 9.61
N THR A 15 -31.51 -22.40 10.53
CA THR A 15 -32.11 -21.09 10.25
C THR A 15 -31.35 -20.35 9.16
N GLU A 16 -30.01 -20.36 9.21
CA GLU A 16 -29.17 -19.74 8.19
C GLU A 16 -29.29 -20.47 6.83
N GLU A 17 -29.23 -21.80 6.82
CA GLU A 17 -29.45 -22.56 5.59
C GLU A 17 -30.82 -22.22 4.96
N LEU A 18 -31.88 -22.22 5.75
CA LEU A 18 -33.22 -21.90 5.26
C LEU A 18 -33.28 -20.49 4.68
N PHE A 19 -32.66 -19.52 5.35
CA PHE A 19 -32.59 -18.15 4.90
C PHE A 19 -31.86 -18.03 3.55
N TYR A 20 -30.62 -18.52 3.42
CA TYR A 20 -29.87 -18.42 2.15
C TYR A 20 -30.56 -19.15 0.98
N ARG A 21 -31.23 -20.27 1.26
CA ARG A 21 -32.02 -20.99 0.24
C ARG A 21 -33.26 -20.21 -0.20
N THR A 22 -33.96 -19.58 0.74
CA THR A 22 -35.23 -18.88 0.46
C THR A 22 -34.99 -17.47 -0.10
N ALA A 23 -34.14 -16.70 0.56
CA ALA A 23 -33.84 -15.32 0.19
C ALA A 23 -32.89 -15.24 -1.00
N PHE A 24 -31.96 -16.19 -1.18
CA PHE A 24 -30.93 -16.09 -2.24
C PHE A 24 -30.88 -17.32 -3.14
N GLY A 25 -31.87 -18.22 -3.12
CA GLY A 25 -31.99 -19.30 -4.11
C GLY A 25 -30.85 -20.32 -4.11
N PHE A 26 -30.04 -20.37 -3.05
CA PHE A 26 -28.99 -21.38 -2.93
C PHE A 26 -29.58 -22.79 -2.85
N SER A 27 -28.82 -23.77 -3.35
CA SER A 27 -29.18 -25.18 -3.26
C SER A 27 -28.13 -25.97 -2.45
N PRO A 28 -28.53 -26.92 -1.60
CA PRO A 28 -27.58 -27.73 -0.85
C PRO A 28 -26.83 -28.68 -1.79
N ARG A 29 -25.50 -28.62 -1.77
CA ARG A 29 -24.62 -29.51 -2.52
C ARG A 29 -24.33 -30.79 -1.73
N TYR A 30 -23.87 -30.65 -0.49
CA TYR A 30 -23.74 -31.76 0.46
C TYR A 30 -23.68 -31.24 1.91
N ARG A 31 -23.93 -32.15 2.85
CA ARG A 31 -23.78 -31.92 4.30
C ARG A 31 -22.64 -32.76 4.82
N TYR A 32 -21.90 -32.23 5.77
CA TYR A 32 -20.78 -32.95 6.39
C TYR A 32 -20.79 -32.76 7.90
N VAL A 33 -20.47 -33.85 8.61
CA VAL A 33 -20.22 -33.83 10.06
C VAL A 33 -18.79 -34.27 10.24
N SER A 34 -17.97 -33.44 10.89
CA SER A 34 -16.54 -33.71 10.98
C SER A 34 -16.24 -34.94 11.82
N ARG A 35 -15.44 -35.85 11.27
CA ARG A 35 -14.92 -37.01 12.00
C ARG A 35 -13.78 -36.64 12.95
N ASN A 36 -13.04 -35.57 12.63
CA ASN A 36 -11.86 -35.13 13.36
C ASN A 36 -12.14 -33.96 14.32
N SER A 37 -13.32 -33.36 14.22
CA SER A 37 -13.76 -32.23 15.05
C SER A 37 -15.16 -32.53 15.57
N PRO A 38 -15.29 -33.27 16.70
CA PRO A 38 -16.58 -33.71 17.21
C PRO A 38 -17.59 -32.56 17.32
N GLY A 39 -18.76 -32.73 16.71
CA GLY A 39 -19.86 -31.77 16.75
C GLY A 39 -19.75 -30.58 15.79
N LEU A 40 -18.70 -30.49 14.96
CA LEU A 40 -18.68 -29.58 13.82
C LEU A 40 -19.62 -30.11 12.72
N ARG A 41 -20.62 -29.31 12.36
CA ARG A 41 -21.59 -29.58 11.29
C ARG A 41 -21.43 -28.52 10.20
N THR A 42 -21.55 -28.92 8.95
CA THR A 42 -21.47 -27.99 7.82
C THR A 42 -22.45 -28.34 6.72
N VAL A 43 -22.95 -27.30 6.04
CA VAL A 43 -23.76 -27.39 4.82
C VAL A 43 -23.04 -26.59 3.74
N PHE A 44 -22.71 -27.27 2.64
CA PHE A 44 -22.24 -26.59 1.44
C PHE A 44 -23.44 -26.24 0.58
N LEU A 45 -23.59 -24.95 0.29
CA LEU A 45 -24.60 -24.36 -0.56
C LEU A 45 -23.94 -23.92 -1.87
N GLU A 46 -24.67 -24.07 -2.98
CA GLU A 46 -24.20 -23.67 -4.31
C GLU A 46 -25.27 -22.89 -5.07
N ARG A 47 -24.83 -21.85 -5.78
CA ARG A 47 -25.61 -21.08 -6.74
C ARG A 47 -24.68 -20.46 -7.77
N ASP A 48 -24.98 -20.63 -9.06
CA ASP A 48 -24.31 -19.95 -10.17
C ASP A 48 -22.76 -20.01 -10.12
N GLY A 49 -22.21 -21.15 -9.66
CA GLY A 49 -20.75 -21.37 -9.51
C GLY A 49 -20.12 -20.81 -8.23
N VAL A 50 -20.89 -20.11 -7.39
CA VAL A 50 -20.50 -19.70 -6.04
C VAL A 50 -20.82 -20.81 -5.05
N SER A 51 -19.83 -21.22 -4.26
CA SER A 51 -20.02 -22.15 -3.14
C SER A 51 -19.87 -21.43 -1.80
N LEU A 52 -20.90 -21.53 -0.98
CA LEU A 52 -20.96 -20.99 0.38
C LEU A 52 -20.96 -22.16 1.37
N GLU A 53 -20.04 -22.15 2.33
CA GLU A 53 -20.02 -23.11 3.44
C GLU A 53 -20.63 -22.45 4.68
N LEU A 54 -21.73 -23.01 5.19
CA LEU A 54 -22.27 -22.66 6.50
C LEU A 54 -21.73 -23.66 7.52
N LEU A 55 -20.97 -23.20 8.50
CA LEU A 55 -20.30 -24.08 9.45
C LEU A 55 -20.71 -23.77 10.89
N GLU A 56 -21.17 -24.78 11.62
CA GLU A 56 -21.65 -24.66 12.98
C GLU A 56 -20.79 -25.50 13.91
N ARG A 57 -20.16 -24.83 14.87
CA ARG A 57 -19.30 -25.46 15.87
C ARG A 57 -20.07 -25.85 17.14
N PRO A 58 -19.55 -26.82 17.91
CA PRO A 58 -20.07 -27.12 19.23
C PRO A 58 -20.10 -25.89 20.14
N ARG A 59 -21.13 -25.81 20.98
CA ARG A 59 -21.23 -24.82 22.04
C ARG A 59 -20.39 -25.26 23.24
N ASP A 60 -19.09 -25.00 23.17
CA ASP A 60 -18.13 -25.25 24.25
C ASP A 60 -17.85 -23.99 25.10
N ALA A 61 -16.96 -24.09 26.09
CA ALA A 61 -16.62 -22.98 26.98
C ALA A 61 -16.09 -21.72 26.25
N GLY A 62 -15.52 -21.86 25.05
CA GLY A 62 -15.03 -20.74 24.23
C GLY A 62 -16.07 -20.21 23.22
N PHE A 63 -17.28 -20.75 23.21
CA PHE A 63 -18.34 -20.37 22.27
C PHE A 63 -18.72 -18.88 22.35
N LEU A 64 -18.84 -18.33 23.56
CA LEU A 64 -19.21 -16.92 23.76
C LEU A 64 -18.10 -15.96 23.34
N GLU A 65 -16.83 -16.35 23.49
CA GLU A 65 -15.68 -15.55 23.04
C GLU A 65 -15.60 -15.53 21.50
N ARG A 66 -15.83 -16.67 20.84
CA ARG A 66 -15.89 -16.74 19.37
C ARG A 66 -17.05 -15.93 18.79
N ARG A 67 -18.17 -15.83 19.53
CA ARG A 67 -19.34 -15.02 19.14
C ARG A 67 -19.07 -13.50 19.15
N ALA A 68 -18.03 -13.03 19.85
CA ALA A 68 -17.74 -11.61 19.99
C ALA A 68 -17.08 -10.98 18.74
N THR A 69 -16.86 -11.73 17.67
CA THR A 69 -16.29 -11.21 16.42
C THR A 69 -17.29 -10.35 15.66
N ALA A 70 -16.78 -9.43 14.83
CA ALA A 70 -17.62 -8.68 13.91
C ALA A 70 -18.42 -9.64 13.01
N PRO A 71 -19.68 -9.30 12.66
CA PRO A 71 -20.47 -10.10 11.73
C PRO A 71 -19.73 -10.32 10.41
N GLY A 72 -19.96 -11.46 9.77
CA GLY A 72 -19.47 -11.73 8.42
C GLY A 72 -20.02 -10.71 7.42
N HIS A 73 -19.36 -10.56 6.27
CA HIS A 73 -19.83 -9.73 5.17
C HIS A 73 -19.76 -10.51 3.86
N LEU A 74 -20.91 -10.72 3.22
CA LEU A 74 -21.05 -11.27 1.87
C LEU A 74 -21.64 -10.19 0.95
N SER A 75 -21.08 -10.01 -0.24
CA SER A 75 -21.63 -9.08 -1.24
C SER A 75 -22.05 -9.86 -2.48
N PHE A 76 -23.24 -9.55 -2.99
CA PHE A 76 -23.82 -10.13 -4.20
C PHE A 76 -24.06 -9.03 -5.23
N ALA A 77 -23.43 -9.19 -6.39
CA ALA A 77 -23.76 -8.38 -7.56
C ALA A 77 -25.13 -8.81 -8.10
N VAL A 78 -26.02 -7.85 -8.31
CA VAL A 78 -27.36 -8.07 -8.86
C VAL A 78 -27.64 -7.11 -10.01
N ASP A 79 -28.54 -7.47 -10.92
CA ASP A 79 -28.90 -6.60 -12.05
C ASP A 79 -29.71 -5.38 -11.59
N ASP A 80 -30.63 -5.58 -10.63
CA ASP A 80 -31.50 -4.54 -10.08
C ASP A 80 -31.63 -4.71 -8.56
N VAL A 81 -31.00 -3.80 -7.82
CA VAL A 81 -30.98 -3.80 -6.36
C VAL A 81 -32.36 -3.53 -5.76
N ASP A 82 -33.16 -2.64 -6.36
CA ASP A 82 -34.48 -2.30 -5.83
C ASP A 82 -35.45 -3.48 -5.98
N ALA A 83 -35.44 -4.11 -7.16
CA ALA A 83 -36.29 -5.27 -7.42
C ALA A 83 -35.93 -6.45 -6.49
N GLU A 84 -34.64 -6.72 -6.32
CA GLU A 84 -34.20 -7.83 -5.46
C GLU A 84 -34.44 -7.54 -3.98
N PHE A 85 -34.17 -6.29 -3.54
CA PHE A 85 -34.50 -5.86 -2.18
C PHE A 85 -36.00 -5.98 -1.88
N ALA A 86 -36.87 -5.55 -2.81
CA ALA A 86 -38.31 -5.66 -2.66
C ALA A 86 -38.76 -7.14 -2.58
N ARG A 87 -38.17 -8.03 -3.41
CA ARG A 87 -38.45 -9.47 -3.37
C ARG A 87 -38.07 -10.08 -2.02
N ILE A 88 -36.89 -9.77 -1.49
CA ILE A 88 -36.44 -10.29 -0.20
C ILE A 88 -37.26 -9.69 0.95
N SER A 89 -37.59 -8.40 0.90
CA SER A 89 -38.45 -7.74 1.88
C SER A 89 -39.82 -8.40 1.97
N ALA A 90 -40.39 -8.82 0.84
CA ALA A 90 -41.69 -9.47 0.79
C ALA A 90 -41.72 -10.88 1.42
N LEU A 91 -40.55 -11.50 1.67
CA LEU A 91 -40.48 -12.79 2.37
C LEU A 91 -40.82 -12.67 3.86
N ASP A 92 -40.67 -11.47 4.44
CA ASP A 92 -40.87 -11.21 5.88
C ASP A 92 -40.17 -12.25 6.77
N PHE A 93 -38.93 -12.59 6.41
CA PHE A 93 -38.19 -13.65 7.06
C PHE A 93 -37.81 -13.23 8.50
N PRO A 94 -38.04 -14.06 9.53
CA PRO A 94 -37.79 -13.68 10.91
C PRO A 94 -36.33 -13.27 11.19
N LEU A 95 -36.15 -12.30 12.08
CA LEU A 95 -34.85 -11.80 12.57
C LEU A 95 -33.96 -11.11 11.52
N VAL A 96 -34.42 -11.02 10.27
CA VAL A 96 -33.74 -10.27 9.20
C VAL A 96 -33.96 -8.78 9.41
N LYS A 97 -32.89 -7.98 9.24
CA LYS A 97 -32.99 -6.51 9.27
C LYS A 97 -32.65 -5.96 7.90
N LEU A 98 -33.42 -4.99 7.43
CA LEU A 98 -33.31 -4.45 6.09
C LEU A 98 -32.98 -2.96 6.14
N LYS A 99 -32.04 -2.54 5.31
CA LYS A 99 -31.71 -1.14 5.06
C LYS A 99 -31.90 -0.87 3.58
N ALA A 100 -32.81 0.06 3.30
CA ALA A 100 -33.30 0.33 1.95
C ALA A 100 -32.18 0.70 0.97
N PRO A 101 -32.40 0.44 -0.34
CA PRO A 101 -31.45 0.79 -1.38
C PRO A 101 -31.05 2.26 -1.35
N ARG A 102 -29.75 2.52 -1.57
CA ARG A 102 -29.19 3.87 -1.65
C ARG A 102 -28.11 3.95 -2.73
N ASP A 103 -27.91 5.16 -3.24
CA ASP A 103 -26.72 5.47 -4.03
C ASP A 103 -25.56 5.76 -3.07
N THR A 104 -24.41 5.15 -3.31
CA THR A 104 -23.24 5.21 -2.43
C THR A 104 -22.35 6.43 -2.66
N GLY A 105 -22.49 7.09 -3.82
CA GLY A 105 -21.66 8.21 -4.24
C GLY A 105 -20.39 7.81 -5.00
N ASP A 106 -19.94 6.56 -4.87
CA ASP A 106 -18.80 5.97 -5.61
C ASP A 106 -19.23 5.14 -6.84
N GLY A 107 -20.48 5.31 -7.27
CA GLY A 107 -21.01 4.73 -8.50
C GLY A 107 -21.77 3.42 -8.34
N PHE A 108 -22.15 3.07 -7.11
CA PHE A 108 -23.00 1.93 -6.82
C PHE A 108 -24.38 2.36 -6.34
N ARG A 109 -25.34 1.49 -6.64
CA ARG A 109 -26.59 1.39 -5.90
C ARG A 109 -26.48 0.13 -5.05
N GLU A 110 -26.74 0.24 -3.77
CA GLU A 110 -26.59 -0.87 -2.82
C GLU A 110 -27.78 -0.97 -1.87
N ALA A 111 -28.04 -2.15 -1.32
CA ALA A 111 -28.91 -2.35 -0.16
C ALA A 111 -28.21 -3.29 0.83
N GLU A 112 -28.47 -3.09 2.13
CA GLU A 112 -27.90 -3.93 3.20
C GLU A 112 -29.02 -4.77 3.82
N ILE A 113 -28.79 -6.08 3.87
CA ILE A 113 -29.63 -7.07 4.53
C ILE A 113 -28.79 -7.67 5.65
N ARG A 114 -29.35 -7.79 6.85
CA ARG A 114 -28.76 -8.61 7.91
C ARG A 114 -29.48 -9.93 7.97
N ASP A 115 -28.75 -11.02 7.83
CA ASP A 115 -29.28 -12.36 8.00
C ASP A 115 -29.74 -12.60 9.47
N PRO A 116 -30.42 -13.71 9.78
CA PRO A 116 -30.91 -14.00 11.13
C PRO A 116 -29.86 -13.91 12.24
N GLU A 117 -28.59 -14.16 11.93
CA GLU A 117 -27.47 -14.04 12.87
C GLU A 117 -26.75 -12.69 12.84
N GLY A 118 -27.11 -11.81 11.91
CA GLY A 118 -26.65 -10.43 11.84
C GLY A 118 -25.45 -10.21 10.92
N ASN A 119 -25.05 -11.22 10.13
CA ASN A 119 -24.08 -11.05 9.06
C ASN A 119 -24.60 -10.05 8.04
N VAL A 120 -23.69 -9.25 7.51
CA VAL A 120 -24.01 -8.24 6.49
C VAL A 120 -24.07 -8.93 5.14
N ILE A 121 -25.20 -8.79 4.47
CA ILE A 121 -25.37 -9.15 3.08
C ILE A 121 -25.62 -7.88 2.28
N GLU A 122 -24.67 -7.53 1.43
CA GLU A 122 -24.77 -6.40 0.53
C GLU A 122 -25.32 -6.88 -0.82
N LEU A 123 -26.40 -6.27 -1.29
CA LEU A 123 -26.80 -6.32 -2.68
C LEU A 123 -26.23 -5.09 -3.35
N SER A 124 -25.49 -5.23 -4.45
CA SER A 124 -24.96 -4.07 -5.16
C SER A 124 -25.08 -4.22 -6.67
N THR A 125 -25.31 -3.10 -7.33
CA THR A 125 -25.18 -2.98 -8.77
C THR A 125 -24.44 -1.70 -9.11
N ARG A 126 -23.61 -1.78 -10.15
CA ARG A 126 -22.79 -0.67 -10.58
C ARG A 126 -23.62 0.22 -11.50
N ILE A 127 -23.88 1.46 -11.08
CA ILE A 127 -24.66 2.46 -11.84
C ILE A 127 -23.79 3.50 -12.55
N ARG A 128 -22.48 3.53 -12.26
CA ARG A 128 -21.49 4.37 -12.94
C ARG A 128 -20.19 3.57 -13.16
N PRO A 129 -19.34 3.93 -14.15
CA PRO A 129 -18.04 3.31 -14.32
C PRO A 129 -17.21 3.30 -13.02
N GLU A 130 -16.26 2.37 -12.93
CA GLU A 130 -15.33 2.33 -11.80
C GLU A 130 -14.70 3.70 -11.56
N PRO A 131 -14.73 4.23 -10.32
CA PRO A 131 -13.96 5.41 -10.00
C PRO A 131 -12.49 5.08 -10.21
N ARG A 132 -11.94 5.53 -11.33
CA ARG A 132 -10.50 5.56 -11.57
C ARG A 132 -10.04 6.92 -11.10
N TYR A 133 -9.34 6.95 -9.97
CA TYR A 133 -8.64 8.16 -9.57
C TYR A 133 -7.55 8.44 -10.61
N PRO A 134 -7.66 9.55 -11.37
CA PRO A 134 -6.69 9.87 -12.38
C PRO A 134 -5.41 10.38 -11.72
N ILE A 135 -4.29 10.23 -12.40
CA ILE A 135 -3.02 10.81 -11.97
C ILE A 135 -3.06 12.31 -12.31
N ARG A 136 -3.11 13.14 -11.26
CA ARG A 136 -3.09 14.60 -11.37
C ARG A 136 -1.79 15.23 -10.90
N ALA A 137 -0.89 14.48 -10.26
CA ALA A 137 0.45 14.91 -9.92
C ALA A 137 1.42 13.73 -9.77
N VAL A 138 2.72 13.99 -9.88
CA VAL A 138 3.78 13.00 -9.66
C VAL A 138 4.72 13.48 -8.55
N ILE A 139 4.96 12.63 -7.57
CA ILE A 139 5.82 12.89 -6.42
C ILE A 139 6.97 11.90 -6.48
N PHE A 140 8.17 12.41 -6.69
CA PHE A 140 9.37 11.58 -6.75
C PHE A 140 10.02 11.50 -5.37
N ASP A 141 10.46 10.32 -4.96
CA ASP A 141 11.58 10.26 -4.02
C ASP A 141 12.86 10.80 -4.68
N LEU A 142 13.83 11.22 -3.86
CA LEU A 142 15.08 11.78 -4.34
C LEU A 142 16.22 10.75 -4.39
N ASP A 143 16.48 10.09 -3.28
CA ASP A 143 17.73 9.38 -3.01
C ASP A 143 17.60 7.94 -3.48
N GLY A 144 18.41 7.49 -4.44
CA GLY A 144 18.24 6.17 -5.06
C GLY A 144 17.14 6.14 -6.14
N THR A 145 16.21 7.11 -6.12
CA THR A 145 15.18 7.30 -7.16
C THR A 145 15.61 8.29 -8.24
N LEU A 146 15.54 9.61 -8.00
CA LEU A 146 15.96 10.61 -9.00
C LEU A 146 17.49 10.66 -9.11
N LEU A 147 18.17 10.61 -7.96
CA LEU A 147 19.61 10.80 -7.86
C LEU A 147 20.31 9.49 -7.49
N ASP A 148 21.46 9.26 -8.11
CA ASP A 148 22.37 8.19 -7.72
C ASP A 148 23.18 8.62 -6.49
N THR A 149 22.62 8.39 -5.29
CA THR A 149 23.19 8.88 -4.02
C THR A 149 23.68 7.78 -3.07
N GLU A 150 23.38 6.52 -3.33
CA GLU A 150 23.72 5.42 -2.42
C GLU A 150 25.23 5.20 -2.28
N ASP A 151 25.98 5.32 -3.38
CA ASP A 151 27.44 5.28 -3.33
C ASP A 151 28.03 6.48 -2.56
N ASN A 152 27.34 7.63 -2.54
CA ASN A 152 27.72 8.79 -1.74
C ASN A 152 27.45 8.57 -0.25
N TYR A 153 26.33 7.94 0.10
CA TYR A 153 26.06 7.54 1.49
C TYR A 153 27.07 6.51 1.99
N TYR A 154 27.41 5.51 1.16
CA TYR A 154 28.45 4.56 1.50
C TYR A 154 29.80 5.24 1.72
N GLU A 155 30.20 6.15 0.84
CA GLU A 155 31.47 6.88 0.98
C GLU A 155 31.48 7.75 2.23
N ALA A 156 30.36 8.39 2.58
CA ALA A 156 30.22 9.16 3.82
C ALA A 156 30.36 8.27 5.07
N ASP A 157 29.70 7.11 5.08
CA ASP A 157 29.82 6.12 6.16
C ASP A 157 31.26 5.61 6.29
N ARG A 158 31.90 5.29 5.15
CA ARG A 158 33.28 4.81 5.10
C ARG A 158 34.27 5.85 5.63
N ARG A 159 34.11 7.12 5.27
CA ARG A 159 34.95 8.22 5.75
C ARG A 159 34.75 8.48 7.24
N LEU A 160 33.49 8.56 7.70
CA LEU A 160 33.17 8.73 9.12
C LEU A 160 33.83 7.63 9.97
N LEU A 161 33.65 6.36 9.57
CA LEU A 161 34.17 5.24 10.34
C LEU A 161 35.69 5.15 10.28
N ALA A 162 36.31 5.59 9.20
CA ALA A 162 37.76 5.72 9.13
C ALA A 162 38.31 6.76 10.13
N GLU A 163 37.56 7.83 10.47
CA GLU A 163 37.96 8.78 11.54
C GLU A 163 38.06 8.10 12.91
N HIS A 164 37.36 6.98 13.09
CA HIS A 164 37.41 6.13 14.28
C HIS A 164 38.31 4.88 14.11
N GLY A 165 39.11 4.81 13.04
CA GLY A 165 40.01 3.69 12.76
C GLY A 165 39.31 2.41 12.29
N ILE A 166 38.06 2.50 11.84
CA ILE A 166 37.25 1.36 11.40
C ILE A 166 37.26 1.28 9.87
N LEU A 167 37.56 0.10 9.34
CA LEU A 167 37.41 -0.20 7.93
C LEU A 167 35.98 -0.69 7.67
N PHE A 168 35.19 0.10 6.92
CA PHE A 168 33.78 -0.21 6.63
C PHE A 168 33.57 -0.57 5.16
N SER A 169 33.14 -1.81 4.91
CA SER A 169 32.95 -2.36 3.56
C SER A 169 31.55 -2.11 3.00
N LYS A 170 31.39 -2.17 1.66
CA LYS A 170 30.06 -2.15 1.02
C LYS A 170 29.19 -3.32 1.49
N GLU A 171 29.80 -4.47 1.80
CA GLU A 171 29.09 -5.63 2.34
C GLU A 171 28.47 -5.34 3.71
N GLU A 172 29.20 -4.65 4.60
CA GLU A 172 28.65 -4.22 5.88
C GLU A 172 27.56 -3.17 5.72
N LYS A 173 27.71 -2.25 4.76
CA LYS A 173 26.69 -1.24 4.44
C LYS A 173 25.36 -1.88 4.04
N ARG A 174 25.36 -3.03 3.34
CA ARG A 174 24.13 -3.72 2.90
C ARG A 174 23.16 -4.02 4.04
N ARG A 175 23.63 -4.18 5.28
CA ARG A 175 22.79 -4.39 6.47
C ARG A 175 21.90 -3.18 6.82
N TYR A 176 22.25 -2.01 6.32
CA TYR A 176 21.62 -0.74 6.67
C TYR A 176 20.90 -0.09 5.50
N ILE A 177 20.96 -0.67 4.30
CA ILE A 177 20.27 -0.12 3.13
C ILE A 177 18.76 -0.21 3.34
N GLY A 178 18.06 0.90 3.08
CA GLY A 178 16.63 1.06 3.34
C GLY A 178 16.26 1.26 4.82
N GLY A 179 17.22 1.32 5.75
CA GLY A 179 17.02 1.69 7.15
C GLY A 179 17.26 3.19 7.39
N SER A 180 16.85 3.69 8.56
CA SER A 180 17.11 5.10 8.91
C SER A 180 18.59 5.33 9.24
N ASN A 181 19.09 6.53 8.93
CA ASN A 181 20.45 6.93 9.31
C ASN A 181 20.67 6.85 10.82
N TRP A 182 19.64 7.18 11.60
CA TRP A 182 19.65 7.10 13.05
C TRP A 182 19.88 5.66 13.55
N ASP A 183 19.08 4.71 13.06
CA ASP A 183 19.19 3.30 13.47
C ASP A 183 20.55 2.72 13.12
N MET A 184 21.09 3.11 11.96
CA MET A 184 22.46 2.75 11.57
C MET A 184 23.48 3.30 12.58
N MET A 185 23.44 4.59 12.92
CA MET A 185 24.41 5.18 13.86
C MET A 185 24.28 4.58 15.27
N VAL A 186 23.06 4.25 15.73
CA VAL A 186 22.83 3.55 17.00
C VAL A 186 23.49 2.16 16.98
N ASP A 187 23.26 1.38 15.92
CA ASP A 187 23.83 0.03 15.80
C ASP A 187 25.35 0.05 15.61
N VAL A 188 25.87 0.94 14.77
CA VAL A 188 27.30 1.14 14.53
C VAL A 188 28.03 1.52 15.82
N ARG A 189 27.49 2.49 16.57
CA ARG A 189 28.03 2.87 17.89
C ARG A 189 28.13 1.66 18.81
N ARG A 190 27.06 0.86 18.90
CA ARG A 190 27.00 -0.35 19.72
C ARG A 190 28.02 -1.39 19.26
N ARG A 191 28.07 -1.68 17.95
CA ARG A 191 28.92 -2.72 17.36
C ARG A 191 30.41 -2.43 17.48
N PHE A 192 30.79 -1.16 17.34
CA PHE A 192 32.19 -0.74 17.35
C PHE A 192 32.60 -0.02 18.64
N ALA A 193 31.74 -0.01 19.65
CA ALA A 193 31.98 0.63 20.96
C ALA A 193 32.47 2.10 20.84
N LEU A 194 31.84 2.87 19.95
CA LEU A 194 32.21 4.26 19.72
C LEU A 194 31.85 5.14 20.93
N ALA A 195 32.76 6.05 21.29
CA ALA A 195 32.54 7.02 22.37
C ALA A 195 31.52 8.11 21.99
N ALA A 196 31.47 8.49 20.72
CA ALA A 196 30.54 9.49 20.20
C ALA A 196 29.07 9.03 20.35
N THR A 197 28.17 9.98 20.59
CA THR A 197 26.74 9.67 20.63
C THR A 197 26.16 9.50 19.22
N PRO A 198 25.01 8.82 19.05
CA PRO A 198 24.36 8.72 17.75
C PRO A 198 24.10 10.08 17.09
N GLU A 199 23.75 11.10 17.86
CA GLU A 199 23.53 12.48 17.40
C GLU A 199 24.80 13.08 16.79
N GLU A 200 25.94 12.93 17.48
CA GLU A 200 27.24 13.41 16.99
C GLU A 200 27.66 12.71 15.70
N LEU A 201 27.46 11.39 15.63
CA LEU A 201 27.75 10.58 14.45
C LEU A 201 26.86 10.97 13.25
N VAL A 202 25.56 11.17 13.47
CA VAL A 202 24.63 11.64 12.44
C VAL A 202 25.05 13.02 11.93
N LEU A 203 25.36 13.95 12.84
CA LEU A 203 25.77 15.31 12.47
C LEU A 203 27.08 15.29 11.66
N ARG A 204 28.09 14.54 12.12
CA ARG A 204 29.38 14.43 11.43
C ARG A 204 29.23 13.75 10.07
N LYS A 205 28.46 12.67 9.99
CA LYS A 205 28.15 12.00 8.71
C LYS A 205 27.49 12.94 7.73
N ASN A 206 26.50 13.71 8.17
CA ASN A 206 25.80 14.65 7.30
C ASN A 206 26.75 15.69 6.71
N ALA A 207 27.71 16.19 7.50
CA ALA A 207 28.74 17.11 7.00
C ALA A 207 29.63 16.46 5.92
N ILE A 208 30.10 15.23 6.16
CA ILE A 208 30.90 14.47 5.18
C ILE A 208 30.09 14.17 3.92
N TYR A 209 28.82 13.77 4.07
CA TYR A 209 27.93 13.50 2.96
C TYR A 209 27.75 14.72 2.08
N LEU A 210 27.56 15.91 2.67
CA LEU A 210 27.45 17.15 1.91
C LEU A 210 28.70 17.46 1.06
N GLU A 211 29.89 17.12 1.55
CA GLU A 211 31.14 17.26 0.79
C GLU A 211 31.16 16.29 -0.39
N VAL A 212 30.86 15.00 -0.17
CA VAL A 212 30.85 13.96 -1.20
C VAL A 212 29.79 14.25 -2.27
N ALA A 213 28.59 14.60 -1.84
CA ALA A 213 27.43 14.78 -2.69
C ALA A 213 27.57 15.95 -3.66
N ARG A 214 28.29 17.01 -3.28
CA ARG A 214 28.59 18.15 -4.18
C ARG A 214 29.46 17.76 -5.37
N GLU A 215 30.32 16.77 -5.21
CA GLU A 215 31.28 16.38 -6.25
C GLU A 215 30.77 15.25 -7.15
N LYS A 216 29.92 14.36 -6.60
CA LYS A 216 29.64 13.06 -7.24
C LYS A 216 28.18 12.75 -7.51
N THR A 217 27.23 13.52 -6.98
CA THR A 217 25.81 13.22 -7.21
C THR A 217 25.41 13.51 -8.65
N ALA A 218 24.75 12.53 -9.28
CA ALA A 218 24.21 12.65 -10.62
C ALA A 218 22.72 12.29 -10.64
N LEU A 219 21.97 12.99 -11.49
CA LEU A 219 20.61 12.60 -11.88
C LEU A 219 20.69 11.33 -12.73
N TYR A 220 19.90 10.30 -12.39
CA TYR A 220 19.77 9.14 -13.26
C TYR A 220 19.20 9.57 -14.62
N PRO A 221 19.89 9.36 -15.75
CA PRO A 221 19.45 9.89 -17.04
C PRO A 221 18.03 9.44 -17.43
N LYS A 222 17.68 8.19 -17.11
CA LYS A 222 16.33 7.64 -17.36
C LYS A 222 15.26 8.30 -16.48
N MET A 223 15.57 8.62 -15.23
CA MET A 223 14.61 9.32 -14.35
C MET A 223 14.49 10.80 -14.71
N GLY A 224 15.59 11.44 -15.12
CA GLY A 224 15.54 12.75 -15.75
C GLY A 224 14.60 12.78 -16.96
N ARG A 225 14.67 11.77 -17.84
CA ARG A 225 13.74 11.61 -18.96
C ARG A 225 12.28 11.47 -18.51
N LEU A 226 11.99 10.66 -17.49
CA LEU A 226 10.62 10.54 -16.97
C LEU A 226 10.12 11.88 -16.40
N LEU A 227 10.96 12.56 -15.62
CA LEU A 227 10.65 13.88 -15.06
C LEU A 227 10.34 14.90 -16.17
N ASP A 228 11.14 14.94 -17.23
CA ASP A 228 10.92 15.82 -18.37
C ASP A 228 9.60 15.52 -19.09
N LEU A 229 9.27 14.23 -19.32
CA LEU A 229 8.00 13.83 -19.94
C LEU A 229 6.79 14.23 -19.09
N VAL A 230 6.84 13.98 -17.78
CA VAL A 230 5.80 14.37 -16.82
C VAL A 230 5.58 15.89 -16.82
N ARG A 231 6.66 16.67 -16.80
CA ARG A 231 6.60 18.14 -16.85
C ARG A 231 6.09 18.65 -18.19
N ALA A 232 6.54 18.07 -19.31
CA ALA A 232 6.08 18.43 -20.65
C ALA A 232 4.58 18.19 -20.83
N ARG A 233 4.01 17.21 -20.11
CA ARG A 233 2.58 16.93 -20.07
C ARG A 233 1.77 17.92 -19.20
N GLY A 234 2.44 18.79 -18.46
CA GLY A 234 1.84 19.80 -17.58
C GLY A 234 1.45 19.28 -16.20
N LEU A 235 1.94 18.10 -15.79
CA LEU A 235 1.65 17.56 -14.47
C LEU A 235 2.46 18.30 -13.39
N PRO A 236 1.83 18.72 -12.28
CA PRO A 236 2.53 19.17 -11.09
C PRO A 236 3.50 18.09 -10.57
N VAL A 237 4.71 18.53 -10.20
CA VAL A 237 5.76 17.65 -9.67
C VAL A 237 6.19 18.12 -8.29
N ALA A 238 6.34 17.17 -7.37
CA ALA A 238 7.00 17.37 -6.09
C ALA A 238 8.13 16.37 -5.86
N ILE A 239 9.00 16.69 -4.91
CA ILE A 239 9.95 15.75 -4.30
C ILE A 239 9.54 15.50 -2.84
N ALA A 240 9.55 14.24 -2.43
CA ALA A 240 9.33 13.79 -1.06
C ALA A 240 10.48 12.86 -0.65
N SER A 241 11.41 13.35 0.18
CA SER A 241 12.66 12.65 0.47
C SER A 241 12.91 12.48 1.97
N GLY A 242 13.64 11.41 2.32
CA GLY A 242 14.14 11.17 3.67
C GLY A 242 15.30 12.09 4.10
N SER A 243 15.89 12.84 3.16
CA SER A 243 17.02 13.75 3.43
C SER A 243 16.58 15.03 4.12
N SER A 244 17.47 15.62 4.92
CA SER A 244 17.22 16.88 5.63
C SER A 244 17.11 18.07 4.65
N PRO A 245 16.43 19.17 5.01
CA PRO A 245 16.25 20.31 4.12
C PRO A 245 17.55 20.93 3.60
N GLY A 246 18.61 20.94 4.43
CA GLY A 246 19.93 21.45 4.03
C GLY A 246 20.60 20.57 2.96
N VAL A 247 20.48 19.25 3.09
CA VAL A 247 20.96 18.28 2.10
C VAL A 247 20.19 18.42 0.79
N LEU A 248 18.85 18.48 0.86
CA LEU A 248 17.99 18.60 -0.32
C LEU A 248 18.34 19.81 -1.17
N ARG A 249 18.51 20.97 -0.55
CA ARG A 249 18.87 22.20 -1.26
C ARG A 249 20.17 22.03 -2.05
N ILE A 250 21.22 21.52 -1.41
CA ILE A 250 22.54 21.35 -2.03
C ILE A 250 22.48 20.34 -3.19
N LEU A 251 21.78 19.22 -3.00
CA LEU A 251 21.62 18.20 -4.04
C LEU A 251 20.90 18.76 -5.26
N LEU A 252 19.76 19.43 -5.05
CA LEU A 252 18.95 19.98 -6.13
C LEU A 252 19.63 21.13 -6.87
N GLU A 253 20.44 21.93 -6.18
CA GLU A 253 21.31 22.94 -6.80
C GLU A 253 22.38 22.28 -7.69
N ALA A 254 23.07 21.26 -7.15
CA ALA A 254 24.15 20.57 -7.86
C ALA A 254 23.70 19.92 -9.18
N VAL A 255 22.47 19.37 -9.21
CA VAL A 255 21.91 18.74 -10.42
C VAL A 255 21.00 19.65 -11.23
N GLY A 256 20.86 20.93 -10.86
CA GLY A 256 20.07 21.92 -11.60
C GLY A 256 18.56 21.67 -11.59
N LEU A 257 18.03 20.95 -10.60
CA LEU A 257 16.60 20.61 -10.49
C LEU A 257 15.78 21.64 -9.71
N LEU A 258 16.42 22.54 -8.94
CA LEU A 258 15.70 23.61 -8.23
C LEU A 258 14.81 24.46 -9.17
N PRO A 259 15.28 24.91 -10.36
CA PRO A 259 14.45 25.66 -11.30
C PRO A 259 13.49 24.72 -12.05
N GLY A 260 12.45 24.23 -11.38
CA GLY A 260 11.48 23.35 -12.03
C GLY A 260 10.61 22.53 -11.10
N ILE A 261 11.00 22.42 -9.82
CA ILE A 261 10.27 21.67 -8.81
C ILE A 261 9.80 22.65 -7.74
N GLY A 262 8.50 22.98 -7.76
CA GLY A 262 7.93 23.98 -6.86
C GLY A 262 7.66 23.48 -5.45
N VAL A 263 7.62 22.16 -5.25
CA VAL A 263 7.33 21.53 -3.96
C VAL A 263 8.41 20.50 -3.64
N VAL A 264 9.11 20.71 -2.54
CA VAL A 264 10.07 19.77 -1.97
C VAL A 264 9.69 19.60 -0.50
N VAL A 265 9.64 18.35 -0.04
CA VAL A 265 9.30 18.00 1.34
C VAL A 265 10.35 17.04 1.89
N SER A 266 10.94 17.42 3.02
CA SER A 266 11.81 16.56 3.82
C SER A 266 11.00 15.75 4.84
N ALA A 267 11.46 14.55 5.15
CA ALA A 267 10.95 13.77 6.28
C ALA A 267 11.14 14.48 7.64
N GLU A 268 12.04 15.46 7.76
CA GLU A 268 12.21 16.27 8.99
C GLU A 268 11.16 17.39 9.12
N GLU A 269 10.40 17.69 8.06
CA GLU A 269 9.32 18.67 8.08
C GLU A 269 7.97 18.06 8.50
N VAL A 270 7.92 16.74 8.72
CA VAL A 270 6.71 15.99 9.04
C VAL A 270 6.87 15.17 10.32
N PRO A 271 5.78 14.79 11.01
CA PRO A 271 5.86 14.11 12.30
C PRO A 271 6.53 12.73 12.21
N HIS A 272 6.35 12.00 11.11
CA HIS A 272 6.92 10.67 10.94
C HIS A 272 7.49 10.45 9.53
N GLY A 273 8.69 9.88 9.46
CA GLY A 273 9.29 9.44 8.20
C GLY A 273 8.66 8.14 7.65
N LYS A 274 9.07 7.78 6.43
CA LYS A 274 8.71 6.50 5.78
C LYS A 274 9.02 5.32 6.74
N PRO A 275 8.13 4.31 6.87
CA PRO A 275 6.99 3.98 6.02
C PRO A 275 5.67 4.66 6.41
N ARG A 276 5.68 5.71 7.24
CA ARG A 276 4.48 6.53 7.44
C ARG A 276 4.25 7.43 6.22
N PRO A 277 2.98 7.74 5.89
CA PRO A 277 2.63 8.44 4.65
C PRO A 277 2.92 9.95 4.70
N ASP A 278 3.27 10.50 5.87
CA ASP A 278 3.25 11.93 6.18
C ASP A 278 4.00 12.79 5.14
N VAL A 279 5.18 12.34 4.68
CA VAL A 279 5.98 13.07 3.67
C VAL A 279 5.30 13.17 2.30
N PHE A 280 4.59 12.10 1.91
CA PHE A 280 3.83 12.06 0.65
C PHE A 280 2.53 12.85 0.77
N GLU A 281 1.81 12.71 1.89
CA GLU A 281 0.59 13.48 2.16
C GLU A 281 0.88 14.99 2.20
N GLU A 282 1.98 15.39 2.83
CA GLU A 282 2.40 16.79 2.86
C GLU A 282 2.80 17.31 1.47
N ALA A 283 3.50 16.50 0.67
CA ALA A 283 3.81 16.86 -0.72
C ALA A 283 2.54 17.05 -1.56
N ALA A 284 1.58 16.12 -1.46
CA ALA A 284 0.28 16.23 -2.13
C ALA A 284 -0.50 17.47 -1.67
N ARG A 285 -0.52 17.74 -0.35
CA ARG A 285 -1.15 18.94 0.24
C ARG A 285 -0.53 20.23 -0.30
N ARG A 286 0.80 20.33 -0.37
CA ARG A 286 1.52 21.50 -0.92
C ARG A 286 1.29 21.67 -2.43
N LEU A 287 1.08 20.57 -3.16
CA LEU A 287 0.68 20.61 -4.58
C LEU A 287 -0.80 20.99 -4.78
N GLY A 288 -1.64 20.91 -3.74
CA GLY A 288 -3.07 21.13 -3.85
C GLY A 288 -3.82 19.99 -4.55
N VAL A 289 -3.25 18.78 -4.57
CA VAL A 289 -3.82 17.59 -5.23
C VAL A 289 -4.17 16.54 -4.16
N PRO A 290 -5.36 15.91 -4.21
CA PRO A 290 -5.68 14.79 -3.32
C PRO A 290 -4.64 13.66 -3.43
N ALA A 291 -4.24 13.09 -2.28
CA ALA A 291 -3.20 12.06 -2.26
C ALA A 291 -3.55 10.85 -3.16
N HIS A 292 -4.80 10.41 -3.18
CA HIS A 292 -5.24 9.29 -4.03
C HIS A 292 -5.19 9.57 -5.55
N GLU A 293 -4.93 10.80 -5.96
CA GLU A 293 -4.71 11.22 -7.35
C GLU A 293 -3.25 11.56 -7.64
N CYS A 294 -2.36 11.33 -6.67
CA CYS A 294 -0.93 11.45 -6.84
C CYS A 294 -0.32 10.09 -7.20
N LEU A 295 0.73 10.14 -8.01
CA LEU A 295 1.61 9.02 -8.28
C LEU A 295 2.93 9.23 -7.53
N ALA A 296 3.35 8.26 -6.71
CA ALA A 296 4.70 8.21 -6.16
C ALA A 296 5.65 7.43 -7.09
N VAL A 297 6.91 7.88 -7.19
CA VAL A 297 8.01 7.12 -7.80
C VAL A 297 9.06 6.86 -6.72
N GLU A 298 9.45 5.60 -6.52
CA GLU A 298 10.23 5.18 -5.33
C GLU A 298 11.13 3.96 -5.62
N ASP A 299 12.22 3.79 -4.87
CA ASP A 299 13.24 2.73 -5.01
C ASP A 299 13.39 1.80 -3.79
N SER A 300 12.68 2.09 -2.71
CA SER A 300 12.76 1.47 -1.40
C SER A 300 11.43 0.84 -0.98
N GLN A 301 11.51 -0.27 -0.27
CA GLN A 301 10.33 -0.95 0.27
C GLN A 301 9.52 -0.07 1.24
N HIS A 302 10.18 0.80 2.01
CA HIS A 302 9.52 1.66 3.00
C HIS A 302 8.80 2.82 2.32
N GLY A 303 9.34 3.35 1.23
CA GLY A 303 8.67 4.38 0.47
C GLY A 303 7.50 3.85 -0.35
N VAL A 304 7.60 2.64 -0.93
CA VAL A 304 6.43 1.97 -1.52
C VAL A 304 5.32 1.82 -0.47
N GLU A 305 5.63 1.31 0.72
CA GLU A 305 4.66 1.19 1.81
C GLU A 305 4.05 2.55 2.21
N ALA A 306 4.87 3.60 2.31
CA ALA A 306 4.39 4.96 2.62
C ALA A 306 3.47 5.52 1.54
N ALA A 307 3.81 5.36 0.26
CA ALA A 307 2.98 5.80 -0.86
C ALA A 307 1.61 5.10 -0.86
N LYS A 308 1.60 3.77 -0.66
CA LYS A 308 0.34 3.01 -0.60
C LYS A 308 -0.50 3.36 0.62
N ARG A 309 0.12 3.66 1.77
CA ARG A 309 -0.58 4.18 2.96
C ARG A 309 -1.21 5.56 2.73
N ALA A 310 -0.60 6.39 1.88
CA ALA A 310 -1.16 7.66 1.43
C ALA A 310 -2.25 7.49 0.35
N PHE A 311 -2.67 6.25 0.05
CA PHE A 311 -3.59 5.90 -1.04
C PHE A 311 -3.08 6.29 -2.44
N MET A 312 -1.78 6.57 -2.60
CA MET A 312 -1.20 6.91 -3.90
C MET A 312 -1.06 5.68 -4.80
N ARG A 313 -1.02 5.91 -6.10
CA ARG A 313 -0.39 4.96 -7.02
C ARG A 313 1.12 4.99 -6.81
N CYS A 314 1.82 3.91 -7.11
CA CYS A 314 3.27 3.83 -6.96
C CYS A 314 3.93 3.13 -8.15
N ILE A 315 4.92 3.79 -8.77
CA ILE A 315 5.93 3.14 -9.60
C ILE A 315 7.13 2.83 -8.72
N ALA A 316 7.50 1.56 -8.63
CA ALA A 316 8.67 1.11 -7.87
C ALA A 316 9.83 0.74 -8.81
N VAL A 317 11.02 1.25 -8.50
CA VAL A 317 12.28 0.97 -9.19
C VAL A 317 13.33 0.61 -8.15
N PRO A 318 13.33 -0.63 -7.62
CA PRO A 318 14.16 -1.03 -6.50
C PRO A 318 15.63 -0.70 -6.70
N TYR A 319 16.26 -0.04 -5.72
CA TYR A 319 17.71 0.16 -5.74
C TYR A 319 18.44 -1.17 -5.53
N LEU A 320 18.01 -1.94 -4.53
CA LEU A 320 18.47 -3.31 -4.31
C LEU A 320 17.60 -4.30 -5.09
N THR A 321 18.24 -5.06 -5.96
CA THR A 321 17.57 -6.00 -6.87
C THR A 321 17.86 -7.46 -6.54
N ASP A 322 18.40 -7.75 -5.35
CA ASP A 322 18.63 -9.12 -4.91
C ASP A 322 17.29 -9.84 -4.74
N GLN A 323 17.23 -11.07 -5.21
CA GLN A 323 16.00 -11.86 -5.19
C GLN A 323 15.98 -12.82 -3.98
N PRO A 324 14.81 -13.04 -3.35
CA PRO A 324 13.54 -12.38 -3.65
C PRO A 324 13.53 -10.91 -3.18
N LEU A 325 12.91 -10.04 -3.98
CA LEU A 325 12.55 -8.69 -3.52
C LEU A 325 11.63 -8.78 -2.30
N SER A 326 11.64 -7.73 -1.47
CA SER A 326 10.66 -7.58 -0.39
C SER A 326 9.23 -7.61 -0.93
N ASP A 327 8.34 -8.36 -0.26
CA ASP A 327 6.91 -8.45 -0.61
C ASP A 327 6.22 -7.07 -0.67
N ARG A 328 6.77 -6.06 0.01
CA ARG A 328 6.28 -4.67 -0.06
C ARG A 328 6.33 -4.10 -1.48
N PHE A 329 7.30 -4.52 -2.30
CA PHE A 329 7.36 -4.08 -3.71
C PHE A 329 6.20 -4.64 -4.54
N ALA A 330 5.59 -5.76 -4.15
CA ALA A 330 4.40 -6.29 -4.81
C ALA A 330 3.16 -5.40 -4.63
N MET A 331 3.21 -4.42 -3.72
CA MET A 331 2.14 -3.44 -3.54
C MET A 331 2.19 -2.29 -4.56
N ALA A 332 3.28 -2.15 -5.33
CA ALA A 332 3.41 -1.13 -6.35
C ALA A 332 2.49 -1.41 -7.54
N ASP A 333 1.94 -0.35 -8.13
CA ASP A 333 1.04 -0.43 -9.28
C ASP A 333 1.80 -0.70 -10.60
N LEU A 334 3.10 -0.39 -10.63
CA LEU A 334 4.05 -0.79 -11.66
C LEU A 334 5.43 -1.02 -11.03
N LEU A 335 6.02 -2.19 -11.24
CA LEU A 335 7.31 -2.59 -10.67
C LEU A 335 8.33 -2.88 -11.77
N PHE A 336 9.47 -2.19 -11.70
CA PHE A 336 10.66 -2.49 -12.50
C PHE A 336 11.65 -3.28 -11.64
N ASP A 337 11.43 -4.59 -11.49
CA ASP A 337 12.11 -5.48 -10.54
C ASP A 337 13.64 -5.57 -10.69
N GLY A 338 14.17 -5.34 -11.89
CA GLY A 338 15.60 -5.20 -12.17
C GLY A 338 16.16 -3.81 -11.85
N GLY A 339 15.42 -2.98 -11.11
CA GLY A 339 15.81 -1.64 -10.69
C GLY A 339 16.09 -0.72 -11.88
N MET A 340 17.01 0.23 -11.70
CA MET A 340 17.40 1.21 -12.73
C MET A 340 17.91 0.57 -14.04
N LYS A 341 18.44 -0.66 -13.98
CA LYS A 341 18.85 -1.42 -15.17
C LYS A 341 17.66 -1.75 -16.06
N SER A 342 16.56 -2.22 -15.45
CA SER A 342 15.32 -2.56 -16.14
C SER A 342 14.39 -1.37 -16.40
N PHE A 343 14.56 -0.28 -15.66
CA PHE A 343 13.72 0.90 -15.78
C PHE A 343 13.69 1.46 -17.21
N ASP A 344 12.50 1.78 -17.71
CA ASP A 344 12.24 2.41 -19.00
C ASP A 344 11.30 3.60 -18.78
N ALA A 345 11.82 4.80 -19.03
CA ALA A 345 11.11 6.05 -18.80
C ALA A 345 9.90 6.22 -19.74
N ASP A 346 9.99 5.77 -20.99
CA ASP A 346 8.91 5.88 -21.96
C ASP A 346 7.80 4.87 -21.65
N ALA A 347 8.16 3.66 -21.21
CA ALA A 347 7.20 2.68 -20.74
C ALA A 347 6.47 3.15 -19.47
N ALA A 348 7.22 3.69 -18.50
CA ALA A 348 6.65 4.28 -17.30
C ALA A 348 5.70 5.44 -17.64
N PHE A 349 6.10 6.34 -18.56
CA PHE A 349 5.28 7.47 -18.95
C PHE A 349 4.01 7.06 -19.72
N ARG A 350 4.08 6.10 -20.65
CA ARG A 350 2.88 5.55 -21.32
C ARG A 350 1.87 5.00 -20.31
N TRP A 351 2.37 4.29 -19.29
CA TRP A 351 1.52 3.79 -18.20
C TRP A 351 0.86 4.94 -17.41
N ILE A 352 1.55 6.06 -17.21
CA ILE A 352 0.98 7.28 -16.60
C ILE A 352 -0.10 7.87 -17.51
N GLU A 353 0.16 8.01 -18.81
CA GLU A 353 -0.76 8.64 -19.78
C GLU A 353 -2.12 7.95 -19.85
N GLU A 354 -2.15 6.63 -19.82
CA GLU A 354 -3.37 5.81 -19.76
C GLU A 354 -4.26 6.06 -18.51
N ARG A 355 -3.74 6.82 -17.53
CA ARG A 355 -4.36 7.07 -16.23
C ARG A 355 -4.53 8.55 -15.94
N LEU A 356 -4.34 9.43 -16.94
CA LEU A 356 -4.63 10.85 -16.80
C LEU A 356 -6.14 11.11 -16.83
N PRO A 357 -6.61 12.27 -16.36
CA PRO A 357 -7.99 12.69 -16.57
C PRO A 357 -8.30 12.78 -18.07
N ASP A 358 -9.53 12.46 -18.44
CA ASP A 358 -10.07 12.62 -19.81
C ASP A 358 -10.06 14.08 -20.30
#